data_AF-A0A8J2KT36-F1
#
_entry.id   AF-A0A8J2KT36-F1
#
_cell.length_a   1.000
_cell.length_b   1.000
_cell.length_c   1.000
_cell.angle_alpha   90.00
_cell.angle_beta   90.00
_cell.angle_gamma   90.00
#
_symmetry.space_group_name_H-M   'P 1'
#
loop_
_entity.id
_entity.type
_entity.pdbx_description
1 polymer ?
#
loop_
_entity_poly.entity_id
_entity_poly.type
_entity_poly.pdbx_seq_one_letter_code
_entity_poly.pdbx_strand_id
1 'polypeptide(L)'
;MVLLLLVLGVLTSSYAFSFELQPQDTSKEICAGYRVYYNQTRKCYYPHRQGPCGKLMVLRESNENYQIGECNCKTFPGETRPTVHWPESGRCYFLFDQGP
;
A
#
# COMPACT_ATOMS: atom_id res chain seq x y z
N MET A 1 -31.59 26.02 45.09
CA MET A 1 -30.90 26.32 43.82
C MET A 1 -29.41 25.93 43.78
N VAL A 2 -28.86 25.26 44.81
CA VAL A 2 -27.45 24.77 44.80
C VAL A 2 -27.37 23.31 44.34
N LEU A 3 -28.44 22.53 44.54
CA LEU A 3 -28.49 21.10 44.21
C LEU A 3 -28.52 20.79 42.69
N LEU A 4 -28.98 21.75 41.86
CA LEU A 4 -29.11 21.56 40.40
C LEU A 4 -27.77 21.70 39.65
N LEU A 5 -26.79 22.42 40.24
CA LEU A 5 -25.49 22.67 39.62
C LEU A 5 -24.53 21.47 39.76
N LEU A 6 -24.71 20.63 40.79
CA LEU A 6 -23.87 19.45 41.02
C LEU A 6 -24.18 18.32 40.03
N VAL A 7 -25.42 18.20 39.55
CA VAL A 7 -25.81 17.11 38.63
C VAL A 7 -25.23 17.32 37.22
N LEU A 8 -25.10 18.58 36.78
CA LEU A 8 -24.50 18.93 35.48
C LEU A 8 -22.97 18.78 35.47
N GLY A 9 -22.31 18.97 36.62
CA GLY A 9 -20.86 18.76 36.77
C GLY A 9 -20.45 17.29 36.70
N VAL A 10 -21.29 16.38 37.21
CA VAL A 10 -20.99 14.93 37.17
C VAL A 10 -21.28 14.33 35.80
N LEU A 11 -22.32 14.81 35.10
CA LEU A 11 -22.59 14.38 33.72
C LEU A 11 -21.48 14.80 32.77
N THR A 12 -20.84 15.96 32.96
CA THR A 12 -19.68 16.38 32.15
C THR A 12 -18.40 15.62 32.47
N SER A 13 -18.29 14.95 33.64
CA SER A 13 -17.12 14.18 34.03
C SER A 13 -17.05 12.79 33.39
N SER A 14 -18.18 12.20 33.01
CA SER A 14 -18.22 10.94 32.24
C SER A 14 -18.10 11.15 30.73
N TYR A 15 -18.19 12.39 30.26
CA TYR A 15 -17.86 12.79 28.89
C TYR A 15 -16.41 13.30 28.74
N ALA A 16 -15.52 13.01 29.69
CA ALA A 16 -14.10 12.88 29.38
C ALA A 16 -13.94 11.67 28.45
N PHE A 17 -14.45 11.85 27.23
CA PHE A 17 -14.25 11.00 26.09
C PHE A 17 -12.73 10.95 25.96
N SER A 18 -12.16 9.81 26.32
CA SER A 18 -10.86 9.40 25.86
C SER A 18 -10.92 9.44 24.34
N PHE A 19 -10.69 10.63 23.77
CA PHE A 19 -10.34 10.78 22.38
C PHE A 19 -8.91 10.27 22.30
N GLU A 20 -8.78 8.94 22.41
CA GLU A 20 -7.65 8.21 21.89
C GLU A 20 -7.44 8.83 20.51
N LEU A 21 -6.30 9.50 20.32
CA LEU A 21 -5.89 9.92 19.00
C LEU A 21 -5.69 8.62 18.22
N GLN A 22 -6.77 8.10 17.64
CA GLN A 22 -6.68 7.13 16.58
C GLN A 22 -5.75 7.78 15.56
N PRO A 23 -4.63 7.14 15.19
CA PRO A 23 -3.73 7.72 14.22
C PRO A 23 -4.58 8.13 13.02
N GLN A 24 -4.52 9.42 12.68
CA GLN A 24 -5.20 9.96 11.51
C GLN A 24 -4.91 9.00 10.36
N ASP A 25 -5.96 8.43 9.79
CA ASP A 25 -5.86 7.57 8.64
C ASP A 25 -5.25 8.39 7.49
N THR A 26 -3.93 8.31 7.34
CA THR A 26 -3.14 8.94 6.27
C THR A 26 -3.35 8.23 4.93
N SER A 27 -4.45 7.47 4.77
CA SER A 27 -4.81 6.78 3.53
C SER A 27 -5.24 7.72 2.40
N LYS A 28 -5.37 9.03 2.65
CA LYS A 28 -5.99 9.92 1.66
C LYS A 28 -5.06 10.51 0.61
N GLU A 29 -3.73 10.51 0.75
CA GLU A 29 -2.85 10.78 -0.41
C GLU A 29 -1.38 10.45 -0.13
N ILE A 30 -1.02 9.16 -0.23
CA ILE A 30 0.41 8.77 -0.13
C ILE A 30 1.18 9.28 -1.36
N CYS A 31 0.52 9.36 -2.52
CA CYS A 31 1.09 9.82 -3.78
C CYS A 31 0.11 10.71 -4.54
N ALA A 32 0.59 11.85 -5.05
CA ALA A 32 -0.24 12.72 -5.90
C ALA A 32 -0.39 12.15 -7.33
N GLY A 33 -1.59 12.24 -7.89
CA GLY A 33 -1.92 11.78 -9.24
C GLY A 33 -2.01 10.25 -9.37
N TYR A 34 -1.90 9.72 -10.61
CA TYR A 34 -1.94 8.28 -10.89
C TYR A 34 -0.60 7.58 -10.61
N ARG A 35 -0.11 7.70 -9.38
CA ARG A 35 1.13 7.08 -8.91
C ARG A 35 0.85 6.21 -7.70
N VAL A 36 1.63 5.15 -7.55
CA VAL A 36 1.57 4.24 -6.40
C VAL A 36 2.82 4.36 -5.54
N TYR A 37 2.65 4.21 -4.24
CA TYR A 37 3.72 4.27 -3.26
C TYR A 37 4.40 2.91 -3.15
N TYR A 38 5.73 2.89 -3.27
CA TYR A 38 6.51 1.67 -3.12
C TYR A 38 7.23 1.65 -1.78
N ASN A 39 6.74 0.82 -0.86
CA ASN A 39 7.18 0.76 0.55
C ASN A 39 8.71 0.65 0.70
N GLN A 40 9.36 -0.22 -0.09
CA GLN A 40 10.78 -0.49 0.06
C GLN A 40 11.67 0.73 -0.24
N THR A 41 11.28 1.54 -1.23
CA THR A 41 12.05 2.76 -1.59
C THR A 41 11.48 4.03 -0.98
N ARG A 42 10.28 3.96 -0.36
CA ARG A 42 9.54 5.10 0.18
C ARG A 42 9.32 6.22 -0.84
N LYS A 43 8.98 5.86 -2.07
CA LYS A 43 8.80 6.77 -3.21
C LYS A 43 7.57 6.40 -4.04
N CYS A 44 7.07 7.36 -4.79
CA CYS A 44 5.94 7.21 -5.70
C CYS A 44 6.40 6.95 -7.13
N TYR A 45 5.75 6.01 -7.82
CA TYR A 45 6.08 5.63 -9.20
C TYR A 45 4.82 5.47 -10.04
N TYR A 46 4.97 5.57 -11.35
CA TYR A 46 3.88 5.24 -12.27
C TYR A 46 3.69 3.72 -12.31
N PRO A 47 2.46 3.21 -12.11
CA PRO A 47 2.16 1.79 -12.28
C PRO A 47 2.31 1.37 -13.75
N HIS A 48 2.39 0.06 -13.98
CA HIS A 48 2.63 -0.59 -15.27
C HIS A 48 3.95 -0.21 -15.97
N ARG A 49 4.86 0.42 -15.24
CA ARG A 49 6.23 0.70 -15.66
C ARG A 49 7.17 -0.14 -14.82
N GLN A 50 8.43 -0.23 -15.23
CA GLN A 50 9.42 -0.98 -14.45
C GLN A 50 9.59 -0.36 -13.05
N GLY A 51 9.69 0.97 -12.95
CA GLY A 51 9.83 1.65 -11.67
C GLY A 51 11.03 1.10 -10.88
N PRO A 52 10.86 0.77 -9.59
CA PRO A 52 11.92 0.19 -8.75
C PRO A 52 12.08 -1.34 -8.94
N CYS A 53 11.28 -1.97 -9.81
CA CYS A 53 11.26 -3.42 -9.95
C CYS A 53 12.45 -3.96 -10.78
N GLY A 54 12.79 -5.22 -10.50
CA GLY A 54 13.86 -5.94 -11.18
C GLY A 54 13.61 -6.20 -12.67
N LYS A 55 14.59 -6.85 -13.32
CA LYS A 55 14.47 -7.28 -14.72
C LYS A 55 13.27 -8.23 -14.86
N LEU A 56 12.55 -8.13 -16.00
CA LEU A 56 11.34 -8.90 -16.30
C LEU A 56 10.18 -8.66 -15.32
N MET A 57 10.21 -7.54 -14.58
CA MET A 57 9.16 -7.17 -13.65
C MET A 57 8.60 -5.78 -13.98
N VAL A 58 7.37 -5.54 -13.57
CA VAL A 58 6.69 -4.25 -13.65
C VAL A 58 6.01 -3.96 -12.33
N LEU A 59 5.97 -2.70 -11.96
CA LEU A 59 5.21 -2.23 -10.82
C LEU A 59 3.71 -2.28 -11.15
N ARG A 60 2.91 -2.84 -10.26
CA ARG A 60 1.45 -2.84 -10.34
C ARG A 60 0.87 -2.40 -9.01
N GLU A 61 -0.37 -1.96 -9.03
CA GLU A 61 -1.18 -1.70 -7.86
C GLU A 61 -1.34 -3.00 -7.04
N SER A 62 -1.27 -2.90 -5.71
CA SER A 62 -1.58 -4.02 -4.81
C SER A 62 -3.07 -4.32 -4.83
N ASN A 63 -3.44 -5.60 -4.71
CA ASN A 63 -4.84 -6.02 -4.62
C ASN A 63 -5.48 -5.59 -3.28
N GLU A 64 -4.68 -5.40 -2.23
CA GLU A 64 -5.15 -4.99 -0.90
C GLU A 64 -5.34 -3.47 -0.82
N ASN A 65 -4.42 -2.71 -1.43
CA ASN A 65 -4.47 -1.26 -1.47
C ASN A 65 -3.91 -0.73 -2.79
N TYR A 66 -4.79 -0.23 -3.66
CA TYR A 66 -4.41 0.29 -4.98
C TYR A 66 -3.46 1.50 -4.95
N GLN A 67 -3.28 2.15 -3.80
CA GLN A 67 -2.30 3.24 -3.64
C GLN A 67 -0.88 2.71 -3.35
N ILE A 68 -0.74 1.43 -3.03
CA ILE A 68 0.54 0.75 -2.79
C ILE A 68 0.93 -0.03 -4.03
N GLY A 69 2.20 0.06 -4.42
CA GLY A 69 2.75 -0.65 -5.56
C GLY A 69 3.48 -1.92 -5.15
N GLU A 70 3.32 -2.97 -5.94
CA GLU A 70 4.00 -4.26 -5.81
C GLU A 70 4.64 -4.68 -7.15
N CYS A 71 5.80 -5.32 -7.08
CA CYS A 71 6.50 -5.79 -8.27
C CYS A 71 5.96 -7.15 -8.72
N ASN A 72 5.52 -7.21 -9.97
CA ASN A 72 4.93 -8.39 -10.58
C ASN A 72 5.70 -8.77 -11.86
N CYS A 73 5.61 -10.04 -12.28
CA CYS A 73 6.22 -10.45 -13.54
C CYS A 73 5.59 -9.72 -14.72
N LYS A 74 6.44 -9.33 -15.68
CA LYS A 74 6.00 -8.64 -16.88
C LYS A 74 5.28 -9.62 -17.80
N THR A 75 4.00 -9.37 -18.03
CA THR A 75 3.24 -10.05 -19.08
C THR A 75 3.44 -9.30 -20.40
N PHE A 76 3.83 -10.01 -21.45
CA PHE A 76 4.02 -9.45 -22.77
C PHE A 76 2.89 -9.94 -23.69
N PRO A 77 1.94 -9.09 -24.09
CA PRO A 77 0.87 -9.50 -24.98
C PRO A 77 1.45 -9.92 -26.34
N GLY A 78 1.11 -11.13 -26.78
CA GLY A 78 1.60 -11.70 -28.04
C GLY A 78 2.98 -12.37 -27.99
N GLU A 79 3.67 -12.39 -26.84
CA GLU A 79 4.89 -13.19 -26.71
C GLU A 79 4.59 -14.65 -26.39
N THR A 80 5.33 -15.54 -27.04
CA THR A 80 5.25 -17.00 -26.87
C THR A 80 5.95 -17.50 -25.61
N ARG A 81 6.70 -16.64 -24.92
CA ARG A 81 7.57 -17.04 -23.81
C ARG A 81 7.12 -16.45 -22.47
N PRO A 82 6.30 -17.18 -21.70
CA PRO A 82 5.82 -16.71 -20.40
C PRO A 82 6.95 -16.56 -19.38
N THR A 83 6.80 -15.60 -18.46
CA THR A 83 7.67 -15.43 -17.29
C THR A 83 7.00 -15.93 -16.03
N VAL A 84 7.77 -16.54 -15.12
CA VAL A 84 7.32 -17.04 -13.82
C VAL A 84 8.11 -16.39 -12.69
N HIS A 85 7.46 -16.20 -11.53
CA HIS A 85 8.08 -15.69 -10.32
C HIS A 85 8.83 -16.79 -9.58
N TRP A 86 10.07 -16.53 -9.17
CA TRP A 86 10.90 -17.41 -8.34
C TRP A 86 10.94 -16.88 -6.90
N PRO A 87 10.26 -17.53 -5.94
CA PRO A 87 10.05 -17.02 -4.58
C PRO A 87 11.33 -16.67 -3.82
N GLU A 88 12.38 -17.47 -3.94
CA GLU A 88 13.62 -17.37 -3.17
C GLU A 88 14.41 -16.10 -3.49
N SER A 89 14.32 -15.66 -4.75
CA SER A 89 15.01 -14.44 -5.21
C SER A 89 14.08 -13.23 -5.31
N GLY A 90 12.76 -13.44 -5.30
CA GLY A 90 11.77 -12.40 -5.56
C GLY A 90 11.86 -11.84 -6.99
N ARG A 91 12.30 -12.65 -7.96
CA ARG A 91 12.55 -12.23 -9.35
C ARG A 91 11.78 -13.09 -10.35
N CYS A 92 11.60 -12.56 -11.54
CA CYS A 92 10.96 -13.28 -12.63
C CYS A 92 11.99 -13.78 -13.65
N TYR A 93 11.72 -14.97 -14.17
CA TYR A 93 12.53 -15.65 -15.19
C TYR A 93 11.63 -16.13 -16.31
N PHE A 94 12.17 -16.30 -17.51
CA PHE A 94 11.42 -16.96 -18.56
C PHE A 94 11.28 -18.44 -18.25
N LEU A 95 10.11 -19.00 -18.57
CA LEU A 95 9.95 -20.45 -18.57
C LEU A 95 10.92 -21.07 -19.60
N PHE A 96 11.45 -22.23 -19.23
CA PHE A 96 12.44 -23.01 -20.00
C PHE A 96 13.81 -22.34 -20.19
N ASP A 97 14.08 -21.20 -19.56
CA ASP A 97 15.47 -20.73 -19.41
C ASP A 97 16.14 -21.48 -18.26
N GLN A 98 17.47 -21.49 -18.27
CA GLN A 98 18.23 -21.89 -17.10
C GLN A 98 17.90 -20.90 -15.96
N GLY A 99 17.22 -21.42 -14.95
CA GLY A 99 16.88 -20.68 -13.74
C GLY A 99 18.13 -20.35 -12.91
N PRO A 100 17.94 -19.58 -11.82
CA PRO A 100 18.98 -19.39 -10.81
C PRO A 100 19.45 -20.71 -10.19
#